data_AF-A0A7C6LQW4-F1
#
_entry.id   AF-A0A7C6LQW4-F1
#
_cell.length_a   1.000
_cell.length_b   1.000
_cell.length_c   1.000
_cell.angle_alpha   90.00
_cell.angle_beta   90.00
_cell.angle_gamma   90.00
#
_symmetry.space_group_name_H-M   'P 1'
#
loop_
_entity.id
_entity.type
_entity.pdbx_description
1 polymer ?
#
loop_
_entity_poly.entity_id
_entity_poly.type
_entity_poly.pdbx_seq_one_letter_code
_entity_poly.pdbx_strand_id
1 'polypeptide(L)' 'EEQGLHFIYLQLDEEHYKKQNVVLGQNDGARVEVVSGLNAGDIVVTKGVYQVKLAATPSAIPEGHSH' A
#
# COMPACT_ATOMS: atom_id res chain seq x y z
N GLU A 1 -9.83 10.49 -11.38
CA GLU A 1 -8.74 10.11 -10.47
C GLU A 1 -8.55 8.60 -10.56
N GLU A 2 -7.35 8.14 -10.90
CA GLU A 2 -7.00 6.72 -11.02
C GLU A 2 -6.81 6.10 -9.63
N GLN A 3 -7.87 6.04 -8.82
CA GLN A 3 -7.86 5.38 -7.52
C GLN A 3 -8.67 4.10 -7.62
N GLY A 4 -8.06 2.97 -8.00
CA GLY A 4 -8.86 1.73 -8.06
C GLY A 4 -8.15 0.44 -8.39
N LEU A 5 -6.92 0.46 -8.89
CA LEU A 5 -6.17 -0.75 -9.19
C LEU A 5 -4.97 -0.87 -8.25
N HIS A 6 -5.21 -1.52 -7.13
CA HIS A 6 -4.14 -1.98 -6.27
C HIS A 6 -3.61 -3.31 -6.80
N PHE A 7 -2.31 -3.49 -6.70
CA PHE A 7 -1.67 -4.74 -7.06
C PHE A 7 -0.69 -5.13 -5.98
N ILE A 8 -0.54 -6.43 -5.83
CA ILE A 8 0.46 -7.04 -4.95
C ILE A 8 1.30 -8.01 -5.77
N TYR A 9 2.44 -8.40 -5.23
CA TYR A 9 3.26 -9.45 -5.79
C TYR A 9 3.05 -10.74 -5.00
N LEU A 10 2.46 -11.72 -5.67
CA LEU A 10 2.35 -13.09 -5.19
C LEU A 10 3.63 -13.82 -5.53
N GLN A 11 4.26 -14.42 -4.52
CA GLN A 11 5.35 -15.33 -4.74
C GLN A 11 4.76 -16.68 -5.19
N LEU A 12 5.03 -17.05 -6.43
CA LEU A 12 4.64 -18.36 -6.96
C LEU A 12 5.69 -19.41 -6.61
N ASP A 13 6.97 -19.04 -6.74
CA ASP A 13 8.14 -19.89 -6.48
C ASP A 13 9.29 -19.05 -5.91
N GLU A 14 10.44 -19.65 -5.62
CA GLU A 14 11.63 -18.94 -5.09
C GLU A 14 12.13 -17.82 -6.02
N GLU A 15 11.95 -17.95 -7.34
CA GLU A 15 12.40 -16.98 -8.35
C GLU A 15 11.26 -16.31 -9.13
N HIS A 16 10.01 -16.74 -8.94
CA HIS A 16 8.87 -16.27 -9.73
C HIS A 16 7.86 -15.48 -8.90
N TYR A 17 7.62 -14.25 -9.34
CA TYR A 17 6.64 -13.35 -8.75
C TYR A 17 5.58 -12.99 -9.77
N LYS A 18 4.31 -13.07 -9.37
CA LYS A 18 3.17 -12.66 -10.17
C LYS A 18 2.58 -11.37 -9.63
N LYS A 19 2.49 -10.37 -10.50
CA LYS A 19 1.68 -9.18 -10.23
C LYS A 19 0.21 -9.57 -10.27
N GLN A 20 -0.46 -9.43 -9.15
CA GLN A 20 -1.87 -9.75 -9.01
C GLN A 20 -2.65 -8.50 -8.63
N ASN A 21 -3.71 -8.24 -9.36
CA ASN A 21 -4.61 -7.13 -9.05
C ASN A 21 -5.53 -7.54 -7.91
N VAL A 22 -5.64 -6.66 -6.92
CA VAL A 22 -6.46 -6.87 -5.74
C VAL A 22 -7.39 -5.70 -5.52
N VAL A 23 -8.55 -6.02 -4.96
CA VAL A 23 -9.51 -5.02 -4.50
C VAL A 23 -9.27 -4.83 -3.02
N LEU A 24 -8.90 -3.61 -2.63
CA LEU A 24 -8.75 -3.23 -1.24
C LEU A 24 -10.09 -2.72 -0.70
N GLY A 25 -10.41 -3.12 0.53
CA GLY A 25 -11.61 -2.73 1.25
C GLY A 25 -11.28 -1.68 2.31
N GLN A 26 -11.77 -1.92 3.53
CA GLN A 26 -11.52 -1.02 4.64
C GLN A 26 -10.03 -0.98 4.99
N ASN A 27 -9.54 0.22 5.32
CA ASN A 27 -8.22 0.40 5.87
C ASN A 27 -8.35 1.13 7.21
N ASP A 28 -7.58 0.68 8.20
CA ASP A 28 -7.61 1.22 9.58
C ASP A 28 -6.34 2.05 9.87
N GLY A 29 -5.72 2.63 8.83
CA GLY A 29 -4.47 3.37 8.92
C GLY A 29 -3.19 2.55 9.17
N ALA A 30 -3.32 1.36 9.78
CA ALA A 30 -2.21 0.42 10.00
C ALA A 30 -2.29 -0.84 9.12
N ARG A 31 -3.50 -1.24 8.73
CA ARG A 31 -3.78 -2.46 7.95
C ARG A 31 -4.88 -2.17 6.94
N VAL A 32 -4.85 -2.89 5.84
CA VAL A 32 -5.88 -2.83 4.80
C VAL A 32 -6.47 -4.22 4.57
N GLU A 33 -7.78 -4.29 4.44
CA GLU A 33 -8.51 -5.49 4.09
C GLU A 33 -8.42 -5.72 2.58
N VAL A 34 -8.19 -6.97 2.17
CA VAL A 34 -8.28 -7.38 0.76
C VAL A 34 -9.61 -8.10 0.57
N VAL A 35 -10.52 -7.47 -0.16
CA VAL A 35 -11.87 -8.00 -0.41
C VAL A 35 -11.89 -9.00 -1.56
N SER A 36 -10.93 -8.90 -2.49
CA SER A 36 -10.82 -9.80 -3.64
C SER A 36 -9.43 -9.81 -4.26
N GLY A 37 -9.08 -10.90 -4.94
CA GLY A 37 -7.82 -11.08 -5.67
C GLY A 37 -6.76 -11.92 -4.94
N LEU A 38 -7.08 -12.43 -3.75
CA LEU A 38 -6.24 -13.33 -2.95
C LEU A 38 -7.01 -14.57 -2.48
N ASN A 39 -6.31 -15.69 -2.32
CA ASN A 39 -6.81 -16.91 -1.72
C ASN A 39 -6.09 -17.23 -0.42
N ALA A 40 -6.73 -18.03 0.43
CA ALA A 40 -6.09 -18.55 1.63
C ALA A 40 -4.89 -19.44 1.25
N GLY A 41 -3.70 -19.12 1.80
CA GLY A 41 -2.45 -19.81 1.50
C GLY A 41 -1.55 -19.10 0.48
N ASP A 42 -2.03 -18.02 -0.15
CA ASP A 42 -1.18 -17.20 -1.03
C ASP A 42 -0.05 -16.52 -0.23
N ILE A 43 1.18 -16.66 -0.72
CA ILE A 43 2.37 -16.00 -0.14
C ILE A 43 2.51 -14.63 -0.80
N VAL A 44 2.23 -13.59 -0.02
CA VAL A 44 2.34 -12.19 -0.45
C VAL A 44 3.64 -11.56 0.05
N VAL A 45 4.36 -10.89 -0.85
CA VAL A 45 5.58 -10.18 -0.48
C VAL A 45 5.22 -8.77 0.00
N THR A 46 5.27 -8.57 1.32
CA THR A 46 4.97 -7.27 1.96
C THR A 46 6.19 -6.52 2.47
N LYS A 47 7.33 -7.22 2.67
CA LYS A 47 8.61 -6.61 3.07
C LYS A 47 9.44 -6.27 1.83
N GLY A 48 9.48 -4.99 1.46
CA GLY A 48 10.31 -4.50 0.35
C GLY A 48 9.86 -3.17 -0.28
N VAL A 49 8.67 -2.65 0.07
CA VAL A 49 8.13 -1.41 -0.51
C VAL A 49 7.77 -0.38 0.57
N TYR A 50 8.68 -0.19 1.52
CA TYR A 50 8.65 0.96 2.42
C TYR A 50 10.00 1.68 2.39
N GLN A 51 10.32 2.27 1.24
CA GLN A 51 11.30 3.35 1.19
C GLN A 51 10.71 4.43 0.27
N VAL A 52 10.70 5.68 0.73
CA VAL A 52 10.28 6.90 0.01
C VAL A 52 8.81 7.38 0.13
N LYS A 53 8.12 7.23 1.28
CA LYS A 53 6.96 8.11 1.59
C LYS A 53 6.89 8.64 3.03
N LEU A 54 8.04 8.85 3.66
CA LEU A 54 8.13 9.57 4.95
C LEU A 54 9.17 10.71 4.92
N ALA A 55 9.54 11.19 3.72
CA ALA A 55 10.43 12.34 3.56
C ALA A 55 9.68 13.62 3.09
N ALA A 56 8.41 13.76 3.48
CA ALA A 56 7.73 15.04 3.46
C ALA A 56 7.03 15.21 4.80
N THR A 57 7.84 15.45 5.83
CA THR A 57 7.39 16.05 7.08
C THR A 57 6.55 17.29 6.76
N PRO A 58 5.27 17.35 7.14
CA PRO A 58 4.57 18.62 7.22
C PRO A 58 5.18 19.36 8.40
N SER A 59 6.08 20.29 8.14
CA SER A 59 6.46 21.28 9.14
C SER A 59 5.26 22.19 9.35
N ALA A 60 4.34 21.75 10.20
CA ALA A 60 3.39 22.64 10.84
C ALA A 60 4.20 23.58 11.74
N ILE A 61 4.20 24.87 11.42
CA ILE A 61 4.25 25.90 12.45
C ILE A 61 3.08 26.86 12.19
N PRO A 62 2.19 27.06 13.17
CA PRO A 62 1.03 27.93 13.10
C PRO A 62 1.40 29.37 13.50
N GLU A 63 0.44 30.29 13.26
CA GLU A 63 0.37 31.67 13.75
C GLU A 63 1.29 32.73 13.11
N GLY A 64 0.70 33.77 12.51
CA GLY A 64 1.43 35.01 12.18
C GLY A 64 0.85 35.85 11.04
N HIS A 65 -0.12 36.70 11.38
CA HIS A 65 -0.52 37.99 10.77
C HIS A 65 0.04 38.47 9.41
N SER A 66 -0.90 38.94 8.56
CA SER A 66 -0.93 40.20 7.76
C SER A 66 0.10 40.47 6.64
N HIS A 67 -0.35 40.60 5.39
CA HIS A 67 -0.80 41.84 4.72
C HIS A 67 -1.51 41.45 3.42
#